data_AF-A0A7C1IIB8-F1
#
_entry.id   AF-A0A7C1IIB8-F1
#
_cell.length_a   1.000
_cell.length_b   1.000
_cell.length_c   1.000
_cell.angle_alpha   90.00
_cell.angle_beta   90.00
_cell.angle_gamma   90.00
#
_symmetry.space_group_name_H-M   'P 1'
#
loop_
_entity.id
_entity.type
_entity.pdbx_description
1 polymer ?
#
loop_
_entity_poly.entity_id
_entity_poly.type
_entity_poly.pdbx_seq_one_letter_code
_entity_poly.pdbx_strand_id
1 'polypeptide(L)'
;MNKAKSFLVNEHPTYRFAELPRIPETQLVMLVPLRVWDRAGEYINSYEAVSLAGRFGADPGDYEWEWLSDPEAVRWWRRNKEGLESLFGMAVGVRRKEMVELYGMVDVDETSPFWEEVIPEEAIGPMPTRARLIARDTRRPEEVVLKDLYREYFRSKGMLSHDARGQSTRRGTIREVERFQAALKALFERVANASLPSELNRSNR
;
A
#
# COMPACT_ATOMS: atom_id res chain seq x y z
N MET A 1 26.70 -0.78 9.77
CA MET A 1 26.24 -2.12 9.36
C MET A 1 24.72 -2.11 9.36
N ASN A 2 24.08 -1.87 8.20
CA ASN A 2 22.63 -1.71 8.11
C ASN A 2 21.97 -3.09 7.99
N LYS A 3 21.42 -3.61 9.10
CA LYS A 3 20.46 -4.71 9.08
C LYS A 3 19.09 -4.12 9.41
N ALA A 4 18.48 -3.45 8.43
CA ALA A 4 17.06 -3.17 8.51
C ALA A 4 16.32 -4.51 8.38
N LYS A 5 16.06 -5.16 9.53
CA LYS A 5 15.09 -6.25 9.59
C LYS A 5 13.73 -5.62 9.23
N SER A 6 13.19 -6.03 8.09
CA SER A 6 11.82 -5.75 7.67
C SER A 6 10.86 -6.16 8.80
N PHE A 7 9.90 -5.29 9.07
CA PHE A 7 9.15 -5.23 10.31
C PHE A 7 8.10 -6.34 10.44
N LEU A 8 8.18 -7.08 11.55
CA LEU A 8 7.07 -7.79 12.18
C LEU A 8 6.69 -6.97 13.40
N VAL A 9 5.69 -6.08 13.30
CA VAL A 9 5.21 -5.33 14.47
C VAL A 9 4.07 -6.10 15.11
N ASN A 10 4.42 -7.06 15.96
CA ASN A 10 3.42 -7.69 16.81
C ASN A 10 3.09 -6.78 18.00
N GLU A 11 2.00 -6.02 17.90
CA GLU A 11 1.54 -5.15 19.01
C GLU A 11 0.97 -5.96 20.19
N HIS A 12 0.80 -7.28 20.02
CA HIS A 12 0.38 -8.20 21.07
C HIS A 12 1.35 -9.39 21.18
N PRO A 13 2.44 -9.27 21.96
CA PRO A 13 3.56 -10.23 21.95
C PRO A 13 3.18 -11.68 22.30
N THR A 14 2.00 -11.90 22.90
CA THR A 14 1.46 -13.24 23.20
C THR A 14 0.88 -13.97 21.98
N TYR A 15 0.59 -13.26 20.90
CA TYR A 15 -0.07 -13.81 19.72
C TYR A 15 0.94 -14.16 18.61
N ARG A 16 0.81 -15.33 17.97
CA ARG A 16 1.72 -15.77 16.90
C ARG A 16 0.99 -15.76 15.55
N PHE A 17 1.57 -15.11 14.54
CA PHE A 17 1.01 -15.00 13.19
C PHE A 17 1.13 -16.31 12.41
N ALA A 18 0.04 -17.09 12.41
CA ALA A 18 0.04 -18.48 11.93
C ALA A 18 0.07 -18.62 10.41
N GLU A 19 -0.39 -17.62 9.64
CA GLU A 19 -0.38 -17.65 8.17
C GLU A 19 0.88 -17.05 7.54
N LEU A 20 1.82 -16.53 8.35
CA LEU A 20 3.05 -15.94 7.83
C LEU A 20 3.82 -16.86 6.86
N PRO A 21 3.95 -18.19 7.09
CA PRO A 21 4.60 -19.08 6.14
C PRO A 21 3.86 -19.23 4.80
N ARG A 22 2.55 -18.93 4.76
CA ARG A 22 1.72 -18.99 3.55
C ARG A 22 1.77 -17.70 2.74
N ILE A 23 2.21 -16.59 3.34
CA ILE A 23 2.26 -15.27 2.71
C ILE A 23 3.66 -14.66 2.93
N PRO A 24 4.71 -15.26 2.33
CA PRO A 24 6.11 -14.85 2.56
C PRO A 24 6.45 -13.44 2.04
N GLU A 25 5.60 -12.86 1.19
CA GLU A 25 5.72 -11.51 0.66
C GLU A 25 5.26 -10.43 1.66
N THR A 26 4.67 -10.84 2.78
CA THR A 26 4.13 -9.92 3.79
C THR A 26 5.21 -8.99 4.34
N GLN A 27 4.91 -7.69 4.39
CA GLN A 27 5.77 -6.64 4.92
C GLN A 27 5.25 -6.01 6.21
N LEU A 28 3.95 -6.18 6.47
CA LEU A 28 3.22 -5.66 7.61
C LEU A 28 2.37 -6.78 8.20
N VAL A 29 2.38 -6.95 9.52
CA VAL A 29 1.42 -7.82 10.19
C VAL A 29 0.77 -7.08 11.35
N MET A 30 -0.55 -7.16 11.46
CA MET A 30 -1.33 -6.52 12.52
C MET A 30 -2.41 -7.46 13.06
N LEU A 31 -2.92 -7.17 14.25
CA LEU A 31 -4.10 -7.82 14.81
C LEU A 31 -5.18 -6.78 15.03
N VAL A 32 -6.40 -7.12 14.65
CA VAL A 32 -7.56 -6.24 14.81
C VAL A 32 -8.70 -7.06 15.43
N PRO A 33 -9.47 -6.50 16.37
CA PRO A 33 -10.66 -7.18 16.89
C PRO A 33 -11.64 -7.52 15.76
N LEU A 34 -12.21 -8.73 15.79
CA LEU A 34 -13.16 -9.19 14.77
C LEU A 34 -14.33 -8.22 14.60
N ARG A 35 -14.85 -7.67 15.70
CA ARG A 35 -15.92 -6.68 15.67
C ARG A 35 -15.55 -5.43 14.88
N VAL A 36 -14.31 -4.97 14.96
CA VAL A 36 -13.84 -3.79 14.20
C VAL A 36 -13.69 -4.16 12.74
N TRP A 37 -13.16 -5.35 12.43
CA TRP A 37 -13.03 -5.84 11.06
C TRP A 37 -14.39 -5.99 10.36
N ASP A 38 -15.38 -6.60 11.02
CA ASP A 38 -16.73 -6.77 10.46
C ASP A 38 -17.44 -5.44 10.18
N ARG A 39 -17.15 -4.40 10.99
CA ARG A 39 -17.64 -3.03 10.77
C ARG A 39 -16.96 -2.34 9.58
N ALA A 40 -15.70 -2.69 9.30
CA ALA A 40 -14.85 -1.95 8.37
C ALA A 40 -15.43 -1.94 6.94
N GLY A 41 -15.99 -3.06 6.48
CA GLY A 41 -16.60 -3.14 5.16
C GLY A 41 -17.76 -2.15 4.96
N GLU A 42 -18.67 -2.03 5.93
CA GLU A 42 -19.76 -1.05 5.87
C GLU A 42 -19.24 0.39 6.03
N TYR A 43 -18.31 0.60 6.96
CA TYR A 43 -17.72 1.91 7.22
C TYR A 43 -17.04 2.48 5.98
N ILE A 44 -16.14 1.71 5.36
CA ILE A 44 -15.39 2.14 4.18
C ILE A 44 -16.37 2.50 3.06
N ASN A 45 -17.32 1.62 2.75
CA ASN A 45 -18.31 1.85 1.70
C ASN A 45 -19.20 3.09 1.92
N SER A 46 -19.43 3.47 3.18
CA SER A 46 -20.34 4.55 3.53
C SER A 46 -19.64 5.91 3.72
N TYR A 47 -18.36 5.92 4.10
CA TYR A 47 -17.66 7.14 4.53
C TYR A 47 -16.32 7.40 3.82
N GLU A 48 -15.64 6.36 3.31
CA GLU A 48 -14.25 6.47 2.82
C GLU A 48 -14.08 5.99 1.36
N ALA A 49 -15.12 5.39 0.78
CA ALA A 49 -15.05 4.79 -0.53
C ALA A 49 -14.87 5.82 -1.65
N VAL A 50 -14.24 5.34 -2.72
CA VAL A 50 -13.95 5.95 -4.04
C VAL A 50 -14.96 6.99 -4.56
N SER A 51 -16.24 6.84 -4.27
CA SER A 51 -17.31 7.77 -4.71
C SER A 51 -17.51 9.00 -3.81
N LEU A 52 -16.86 9.04 -2.64
CA LEU A 52 -17.01 10.08 -1.61
C LEU A 52 -15.87 11.09 -1.58
N ALA A 53 -14.72 10.82 -2.22
CA ALA A 53 -13.62 11.76 -2.35
C ALA A 53 -14.06 13.09 -3.02
N GLY A 54 -15.07 13.04 -3.90
CA GLY A 54 -15.69 14.23 -4.50
C GLY A 54 -16.66 15.00 -3.58
N ARG A 55 -17.04 14.47 -2.40
CA ARG A 55 -18.00 15.11 -1.48
C ARG A 55 -17.37 15.85 -0.31
N PHE A 56 -16.10 15.61 0.01
CA PHE A 56 -15.43 16.18 1.18
C PHE A 56 -14.19 17.04 0.86
N GLY A 57 -13.97 17.40 -0.40
CA GLY A 57 -12.87 18.28 -0.78
C GLY A 57 -11.50 17.61 -0.71
N ALA A 58 -11.42 16.30 -0.99
CA ALA A 58 -10.15 15.59 -1.10
C ALA A 58 -9.36 16.17 -2.30
N ASP A 59 -8.12 16.57 -2.06
CA ASP A 59 -7.26 17.09 -3.11
C ASP A 59 -6.78 15.93 -4.00
N PRO A 60 -6.53 16.15 -5.31
CA PRO A 60 -5.85 15.18 -6.14
C PRO A 60 -4.50 14.79 -5.51
N GLY A 61 -4.43 13.58 -4.92
CA GLY A 61 -3.25 13.09 -4.20
C GLY A 61 -3.56 12.49 -2.81
N ASP A 62 -4.76 12.68 -2.28
CA ASP A 62 -5.22 12.01 -1.06
C ASP A 62 -5.43 10.51 -1.28
N TYR A 63 -5.19 9.72 -0.23
CA TYR A 63 -5.34 8.27 -0.30
C TYR A 63 -6.81 7.87 -0.09
N GLU A 64 -7.26 6.89 -0.87
CA GLU A 64 -8.59 6.29 -0.88
C GLU A 64 -8.55 4.89 -0.25
N TRP A 65 -9.70 4.48 0.29
CA TRP A 65 -9.90 3.14 0.86
C TRP A 65 -10.89 2.34 0.03
N GLU A 66 -10.62 1.05 -0.11
CA GLU A 66 -11.52 0.10 -0.74
C GLU A 66 -11.58 -1.19 0.09
N TRP A 67 -12.78 -1.73 0.24
CA TRP A 67 -13.00 -3.04 0.85
C TRP A 67 -13.16 -4.11 -0.22
N LEU A 68 -12.46 -5.23 -0.06
CA LEU A 68 -12.60 -6.42 -0.88
C LEU A 68 -13.26 -7.52 -0.04
N SER A 69 -14.28 -8.17 -0.59
CA SER A 69 -14.98 -9.27 0.09
C SER A 69 -14.40 -10.65 -0.23
N ASP A 70 -13.69 -10.79 -1.36
CA ASP A 70 -13.06 -12.04 -1.78
C ASP A 70 -11.72 -11.77 -2.49
N PRO A 71 -10.57 -11.90 -1.81
CA PRO A 71 -10.43 -12.20 -0.38
C PRO A 71 -10.91 -11.05 0.52
N GLU A 72 -11.22 -11.34 1.79
CA GLU A 72 -11.48 -10.28 2.78
C GLU A 72 -10.21 -9.43 2.97
N ALA A 73 -10.22 -8.21 2.42
CA ALA A 73 -9.05 -7.35 2.43
C ALA A 73 -9.44 -5.86 2.39
N VAL A 74 -8.47 -5.03 2.77
CA VAL A 74 -8.55 -3.56 2.63
C VAL A 74 -7.45 -3.11 1.68
N ARG A 75 -7.81 -2.32 0.68
CA ARG A 75 -6.89 -1.61 -0.21
C ARG A 75 -6.81 -0.14 0.18
N TRP A 76 -5.61 0.39 0.12
CA TRP A 76 -5.26 1.78 0.41
C TRP A 76 -4.48 2.32 -0.77
N TRP A 77 -5.03 3.25 -1.53
CA TRP A 77 -4.43 3.64 -2.80
C TRP A 77 -4.57 5.12 -3.09
N ARG A 78 -3.79 5.66 -4.04
CA ARG A 78 -3.92 7.06 -4.46
C ARG A 78 -3.90 7.22 -5.98
N ARG A 79 -4.53 8.29 -6.45
CA ARG A 79 -4.58 8.66 -7.87
C ARG A 79 -3.33 9.41 -8.32
N ASN A 80 -3.00 9.26 -9.60
CA ASN A 80 -2.11 10.20 -10.28
C ASN A 80 -2.85 11.48 -10.70
N LYS A 81 -2.15 12.40 -11.35
CA LYS A 81 -2.70 13.69 -11.82
C LYS A 81 -3.80 13.51 -12.86
N GLU A 82 -3.81 12.36 -13.54
CA GLU A 82 -4.80 11.94 -14.54
C GLU A 82 -6.02 11.23 -13.92
N GLY A 83 -6.03 11.04 -12.59
CA GLY A 83 -7.14 10.40 -11.87
C GLY A 83 -7.11 8.86 -11.86
N LEU A 84 -6.06 8.23 -12.38
CA LEU A 84 -5.87 6.79 -12.42
C LEU A 84 -5.22 6.28 -11.13
N GLU A 85 -5.60 5.09 -10.68
CA GLU A 85 -4.94 4.41 -9.56
C GLU A 85 -3.44 4.24 -9.86
N SER A 86 -2.58 4.55 -8.89
CA SER A 86 -1.13 4.58 -9.14
C SER A 86 -0.25 4.15 -7.97
N LEU A 87 -0.75 3.97 -6.75
CA LEU A 87 0.03 3.36 -5.65
C LEU A 87 -0.95 2.64 -4.75
N PHE A 88 -0.62 1.42 -4.31
CA PHE A 88 -1.49 0.67 -3.42
C PHE A 88 -0.75 -0.05 -2.29
N GLY A 89 -1.30 0.06 -1.09
CA GLY A 89 -1.13 -0.89 0.00
C GLY A 89 -2.34 -1.82 0.04
N MET A 90 -2.12 -3.08 0.39
CA MET A 90 -3.19 -4.05 0.62
C MET A 90 -2.94 -4.79 1.92
N ALA A 91 -3.99 -5.00 2.71
CA ALA A 91 -3.98 -5.84 3.90
C ALA A 91 -5.08 -6.89 3.81
N VAL A 92 -4.70 -8.16 3.75
CA VAL A 92 -5.61 -9.30 3.73
C VAL A 92 -5.90 -9.74 5.16
N GLY A 93 -7.17 -9.92 5.50
CA GLY A 93 -7.61 -10.38 6.80
C GLY A 93 -7.84 -11.88 6.85
N VAL A 94 -7.26 -12.53 7.86
CA VAL A 94 -7.50 -13.94 8.19
C VAL A 94 -8.20 -14.01 9.54
N ARG A 95 -9.45 -14.48 9.54
CA ARG A 95 -10.28 -14.57 10.74
C ARG A 95 -9.75 -15.62 11.73
N ARG A 96 -9.70 -15.25 13.01
CA ARG A 96 -9.14 -16.03 14.12
C ARG A 96 -9.93 -15.83 15.42
N LYS A 97 -11.00 -16.61 15.60
CA LYS A 97 -11.89 -16.50 16.77
C LYS A 97 -12.38 -15.06 16.95
N GLU A 98 -11.86 -14.34 17.94
CA GLU A 98 -12.25 -12.96 18.29
C GLU A 98 -11.37 -11.89 17.63
N MET A 99 -10.34 -12.29 16.90
CA MET A 99 -9.37 -11.41 16.24
C MET A 99 -9.29 -11.72 14.74
N VAL A 100 -8.71 -10.78 13.99
CA VAL A 100 -8.33 -10.93 12.59
C VAL A 100 -6.85 -10.62 12.47
N GLU A 101 -6.11 -11.56 11.89
CA GLU A 101 -4.71 -11.37 11.50
C GLU A 101 -4.68 -10.64 10.16
N LEU A 102 -4.12 -9.44 10.14
CA LEU A 102 -3.91 -8.70 8.90
C LEU A 102 -2.50 -8.94 8.39
N TYR A 103 -2.38 -9.37 7.14
CA TYR A 103 -1.13 -9.53 6.41
C TYR A 103 -1.10 -8.50 5.29
N GLY A 104 -0.22 -7.53 5.42
CA GLY A 104 -0.14 -6.37 4.56
C GLY A 104 1.15 -6.28 3.74
N MET A 105 1.03 -5.69 2.57
CA MET A 105 2.14 -5.32 1.71
C MET A 105 1.83 -4.01 1.00
N VAL A 106 2.90 -3.32 0.59
CA VAL A 106 2.81 -2.17 -0.30
C VAL A 106 3.51 -2.57 -1.59
N ASP A 107 2.83 -2.42 -2.71
CA ASP A 107 3.43 -2.58 -4.03
C ASP A 107 3.21 -1.30 -4.82
N VAL A 108 4.21 -0.95 -5.62
CA VAL A 108 4.14 0.18 -6.54
C VAL A 108 4.36 -0.39 -7.93
N ASP A 109 3.64 0.12 -8.92
CA ASP A 109 3.78 -0.29 -10.33
C ASP A 109 4.76 0.66 -11.05
N GLU A 110 5.53 0.15 -12.01
CA GLU A 110 6.48 0.94 -12.81
C GLU A 110 5.83 2.11 -13.56
N THR A 111 4.55 1.99 -13.91
CA THR A 111 3.77 3.05 -14.57
C THR A 111 3.32 4.15 -13.59
N SER A 112 3.48 3.91 -12.29
CA SER A 112 3.19 4.90 -11.26
C SER A 112 4.14 6.09 -11.32
N PRO A 113 3.64 7.34 -11.25
CA PRO A 113 4.49 8.50 -11.00
C PRO A 113 5.21 8.44 -9.64
N PHE A 114 4.81 7.53 -8.76
CA PHE A 114 5.37 7.35 -7.42
C PHE A 114 6.43 6.25 -7.35
N TRP A 115 6.75 5.63 -8.49
CA TRP A 115 7.76 4.58 -8.59
C TRP A 115 9.12 5.03 -8.04
N GLU A 116 9.50 6.27 -8.33
CA GLU A 116 10.79 6.88 -7.98
C GLU A 116 10.83 7.61 -6.62
N GLU A 117 9.68 7.87 -5.97
CA GLU A 117 9.58 8.68 -4.73
C GLU A 117 10.44 8.16 -3.57
N VAL A 118 10.78 6.87 -3.60
CA VAL A 118 11.55 6.20 -2.55
C VAL A 118 13.04 6.07 -2.83
N ILE A 119 13.48 6.48 -4.01
CA ILE A 119 14.90 6.45 -4.36
C ILE A 119 15.56 7.60 -3.59
N PRO A 120 16.61 7.35 -2.79
CA PRO A 120 17.33 8.40 -2.08
C PRO A 120 17.79 9.49 -3.05
N GLU A 121 17.78 10.76 -2.60
CA GLU A 121 18.14 11.91 -3.46
C GLU A 121 19.51 11.74 -4.11
N GLU A 122 20.45 11.08 -3.42
CA GLU A 122 21.80 10.81 -3.91
C GLU A 122 21.83 9.79 -5.05
N ALA A 123 20.84 8.90 -5.13
CA ALA A 123 20.69 7.93 -6.20
C ALA A 123 19.80 8.47 -7.33
N ILE A 124 18.76 9.25 -7.03
CA ILE A 124 17.84 9.80 -8.04
C ILE A 124 18.46 10.99 -8.80
N GLY A 125 19.19 11.88 -8.12
CA GLY A 125 19.77 13.08 -8.70
C GLY A 125 20.66 12.84 -9.94
N PRO A 126 21.58 11.85 -9.92
CA PRO A 126 22.42 11.57 -11.09
C PRO A 126 21.74 10.76 -12.20
N MET A 127 20.61 10.10 -11.93
CA MET A 127 19.97 9.18 -12.88
C MET A 127 19.45 9.85 -14.15
N PRO A 128 18.78 11.02 -14.11
CA PRO A 128 18.38 11.74 -15.33
C PRO A 128 19.58 12.10 -16.22
N THR A 129 20.66 12.61 -15.63
CA THR A 129 21.88 12.94 -16.38
C THR A 129 22.50 11.71 -17.02
N ARG A 130 22.57 10.59 -16.28
CA ARG A 130 23.07 9.32 -16.81
C ARG A 130 22.16 8.78 -17.92
N ALA A 131 20.84 8.91 -17.78
CA ALA A 131 19.87 8.50 -18.78
C ALA A 131 20.07 9.27 -20.10
N ARG A 132 20.27 10.60 -20.03
CA ARG A 132 20.56 11.43 -21.23
C ARG A 132 21.80 10.97 -21.99
N LEU A 133 22.89 10.71 -21.26
CA LEU A 133 24.15 10.26 -21.87
C LEU A 133 23.97 8.90 -22.56
N ILE A 134 23.37 7.93 -21.87
CA ILE A 134 23.12 6.60 -22.43
C ILE A 134 22.13 6.66 -23.59
N ALA A 135 21.07 7.47 -23.49
CA ALA A 135 20.08 7.65 -24.55
C ALA A 135 20.72 8.18 -25.83
N ARG A 136 21.62 9.16 -25.72
CA ARG A 136 22.38 9.69 -26.85
C ARG A 136 23.28 8.63 -27.48
N ASP A 137 23.99 7.86 -26.66
CA ASP A 137 24.97 6.88 -27.14
C ASP A 137 24.28 5.64 -27.75
N THR A 138 23.12 5.25 -27.22
CA THR A 138 22.36 4.07 -27.67
C THR A 138 21.23 4.37 -28.65
N ARG A 139 20.97 5.66 -28.95
CA ARG A 139 19.83 6.15 -29.76
C ARG A 139 18.47 5.66 -29.27
N ARG A 140 18.32 5.51 -27.96
CA ARG A 140 17.08 5.10 -27.29
C ARG A 140 16.38 6.32 -26.68
N PRO A 141 15.05 6.33 -26.54
CA PRO A 141 14.35 7.40 -25.81
C PRO A 141 14.84 7.52 -24.36
N GLU A 142 15.06 8.76 -23.88
CA GLU A 142 15.55 9.04 -22.52
C GLU A 142 14.66 8.43 -21.44
N GLU A 143 13.34 8.57 -21.57
CA GLU A 143 12.36 8.02 -20.60
C GLU A 143 12.51 6.50 -20.45
N VAL A 144 12.73 5.79 -21.55
CA VAL A 144 12.90 4.35 -21.56
C VAL A 144 14.21 3.96 -20.87
N VAL A 145 15.28 4.71 -21.09
CA VAL A 145 16.58 4.48 -20.45
C VAL A 145 16.50 4.78 -18.95
N LEU A 146 15.81 5.87 -18.57
CA LEU A 146 15.61 6.24 -17.18
C LEU A 146 14.84 5.16 -16.41
N LYS A 147 13.75 4.64 -16.99
CA LYS A 147 13.00 3.49 -16.45
C LYS A 147 13.87 2.25 -16.27
N ASP A 148 14.74 1.94 -17.24
CA ASP A 148 15.68 0.83 -17.13
C ASP A 148 16.69 1.03 -15.98
N LEU A 149 17.20 2.25 -15.78
CA LEU A 149 18.10 2.58 -14.66
C LEU A 149 17.40 2.41 -13.31
N TYR A 150 16.14 2.83 -13.19
CA TYR A 150 15.35 2.60 -11.97
C TYR A 150 15.09 1.12 -11.73
N ARG A 151 14.75 0.37 -12.77
CA ARG A 151 14.56 -1.09 -12.65
C ARG A 151 15.85 -1.77 -12.19
N GLU A 152 16.99 -1.39 -12.75
CA GLU A 152 18.31 -1.90 -12.34
C GLU A 152 18.61 -1.55 -10.88
N TYR A 153 18.30 -0.31 -10.45
CA TYR A 153 18.43 0.09 -9.06
C TYR A 153 17.60 -0.81 -8.14
N PHE A 154 16.30 -0.96 -8.38
CA PHE A 154 15.43 -1.79 -7.53
C PHE A 154 15.80 -3.28 -7.58
N ARG A 155 16.22 -3.79 -8.74
CA ARG A 155 16.75 -5.15 -8.89
C ARG A 155 17.97 -5.37 -8.00
N SER A 156 18.93 -4.43 -8.02
CA SER A 156 20.14 -4.51 -7.20
C SER A 156 19.87 -4.50 -5.70
N LYS A 157 18.71 -3.95 -5.28
CA LYS A 157 18.24 -3.92 -3.90
C LYS A 157 17.34 -5.10 -3.52
N GLY A 158 17.03 -6.00 -4.45
CA GLY A 158 16.09 -7.10 -4.23
C GLY A 158 14.67 -6.61 -3.92
N MET A 159 14.28 -5.45 -4.45
CA MET A 159 12.99 -4.82 -4.17
C MET A 159 11.93 -5.11 -5.23
N LEU A 160 12.29 -5.68 -6.39
CA LEU A 160 11.32 -6.04 -7.41
C LEU A 160 10.54 -7.29 -6.97
N SER A 161 9.21 -7.19 -6.92
CA SER A 161 8.29 -8.32 -6.74
C SER A 161 7.95 -8.96 -8.10
N HIS A 162 7.92 -8.15 -9.16
CA HIS A 162 7.85 -8.61 -10.55
C HIS A 162 8.82 -7.81 -11.43
N ASP A 163 9.54 -8.50 -12.31
CA ASP A 163 10.58 -7.90 -13.17
C ASP A 163 10.29 -8.23 -14.65
N ALA A 164 9.32 -7.51 -15.21
CA ALA A 164 9.03 -7.50 -16.64
C ALA A 164 9.06 -6.06 -17.15
N ARG A 165 9.64 -5.85 -18.32
CA ARG A 165 9.83 -4.50 -18.88
C ARG A 165 8.47 -3.85 -19.17
N GLY A 166 8.19 -2.71 -18.51
CA GLY A 166 6.93 -1.98 -18.64
C GLY A 166 5.81 -2.49 -17.75
N GLN A 167 6.06 -3.53 -16.95
CA GLN A 167 5.11 -4.14 -16.02
C GLN A 167 5.80 -4.48 -14.68
N SER A 168 6.94 -3.85 -14.37
CA SER A 168 7.67 -4.18 -13.16
C SER A 168 6.92 -3.67 -11.93
N THR A 169 6.92 -4.45 -10.85
CA THR A 169 6.38 -4.04 -9.56
C THR A 169 7.48 -4.11 -8.51
N ARG A 170 7.47 -3.16 -7.57
CA ARG A 170 8.41 -3.13 -6.46
C ARG A 170 7.64 -3.18 -5.15
N ARG A 171 8.26 -3.84 -4.19
CA ARG A 171 7.89 -3.78 -2.79
C ARG A 171 8.07 -2.37 -2.24
N GLY A 172 7.19 -2.00 -1.33
CA GLY A 172 7.27 -0.75 -0.59
C GLY A 172 8.49 -0.71 0.31
N THR A 173 9.03 0.49 0.50
CA THR A 173 10.04 0.75 1.51
C THR A 173 9.46 0.72 2.91
N ILE A 174 10.35 0.69 3.91
CA ILE A 174 9.99 0.83 5.32
C ILE A 174 9.08 2.03 5.58
N ARG A 175 9.38 3.20 4.99
CA ARG A 175 8.60 4.42 5.20
C ARG A 175 7.19 4.31 4.63
N GLU A 176 7.05 3.69 3.45
CA GLU A 176 5.73 3.44 2.84
C GLU A 176 4.92 2.44 3.67
N VAL A 177 5.56 1.40 4.18
CA VAL A 177 4.92 0.39 5.05
C VAL A 177 4.49 1.00 6.39
N GLU A 178 5.33 1.82 7.02
CA GLU A 178 4.97 2.54 8.26
C GLU A 178 3.82 3.52 8.04
N ARG A 179 3.80 4.22 6.89
CA ARG A 179 2.69 5.09 6.51
C ARG A 179 1.40 4.30 6.32
N PHE A 180 1.46 3.16 5.65
CA PHE A 180 0.30 2.27 5.48
C PHE A 180 -0.21 1.75 6.83
N GLN A 181 0.69 1.33 7.73
CA GLN A 181 0.33 0.90 9.08
C GLN A 181 -0.38 2.02 9.86
N ALA A 182 0.15 3.24 9.83
CA ALA A 182 -0.46 4.39 10.49
C ALA A 182 -1.86 4.69 9.91
N ALA A 183 -2.00 4.60 8.58
CA ALA A 183 -3.28 4.78 7.90
C ALA A 183 -4.31 3.72 8.34
N LEU A 184 -3.91 2.44 8.43
CA LEU A 184 -4.77 1.35 8.92
C LEU A 184 -5.21 1.57 10.37
N LYS A 185 -4.30 1.96 11.26
CA LYS A 185 -4.65 2.27 12.66
C LYS A 185 -5.69 3.37 12.74
N ALA A 186 -5.45 4.49 12.04
CA ALA A 186 -6.37 5.61 12.02
C ALA A 186 -7.74 5.21 11.43
N LEU A 187 -7.76 4.38 10.38
CA LEU A 187 -8.99 3.82 9.83
C LEU A 187 -9.75 3.01 10.90
N PHE A 188 -9.09 2.07 11.57
CA PHE A 188 -9.75 1.21 12.55
C PHE A 188 -10.21 1.96 13.80
N GLU A 189 -9.51 3.01 14.22
CA GLU A 189 -9.97 3.93 15.25
C GLU A 189 -11.27 4.62 14.83
N ARG A 190 -11.38 5.09 13.58
CA ARG A 190 -12.63 5.68 13.07
C ARG A 190 -13.75 4.66 12.96
N VAL A 191 -13.47 3.46 12.42
CA VAL A 191 -14.43 2.35 12.31
C VAL A 191 -15.01 1.96 13.67
N ALA A 192 -14.16 1.91 14.70
CA ALA A 192 -14.58 1.56 16.06
C ALA A 192 -15.51 2.60 16.69
N ASN A 193 -15.32 3.89 16.36
CA ASN A 193 -16.02 5.01 17.00
C ASN A 193 -17.19 5.57 16.19
N ALA A 194 -17.31 5.23 14.89
CA ALA A 194 -18.37 5.74 14.04
C ALA A 194 -19.67 4.94 14.19
N SER A 195 -20.82 5.64 14.19
CA SER A 195 -22.14 5.00 14.11
C SER A 195 -22.45 4.60 12.67
N LEU A 196 -22.59 3.30 12.41
CA LEU A 196 -22.84 2.81 11.05
C LEU A 196 -24.31 3.00 10.63
N PRO A 197 -24.60 3.16 9.33
CA PRO A 197 -25.97 3.24 8.83
C PRO A 197 -26.88 2.09 9.31
N SER A 198 -26.36 0.86 9.33
CA SER A 198 -27.09 -0.33 9.80
C SER A 198 -27.42 -0.29 11.30
N GLU A 199 -26.61 0.39 12.10
CA GLU A 199 -26.80 0.53 13.55
C GLU A 199 -27.85 1.59 13.88
N LEU A 200 -27.82 2.70 13.15
CA LEU A 200 -28.78 3.80 13.29
C LEU A 200 -30.21 3.33 12.91
N ASN A 201 -30.33 2.51 11.87
CA ASN A 201 -31.61 1.95 11.43
C ASN A 201 -32.22 0.94 12.42
N ARG A 202 -31.40 0.29 13.26
CA ARG A 202 -31.88 -0.62 14.30
C ARG A 202 -32.34 0.10 15.57
N SER A 203 -31.83 1.30 15.84
CA SER A 203 -32.23 2.10 17.01
C SER A 203 -33.62 2.75 16.85
N ASN A 204 -34.16 2.81 15.63
CA ASN A 204 -35.47 3.40 15.32
C ASN A 204 -36.59 2.36 15.14
N ARG A 205 -36.35 1.09 15.53
CA ARG A 205 -37.34 0.01 15.59
C ARG A 205 -37.44 -0.51 17.01
#